data_AF-A0A852TIG5-F1
#
_entry.id   AF-A0A852TIG5-F1
#
_cell.length_a   1.000
_cell.length_b   1.000
_cell.length_c   1.000
_cell.angle_alpha   90.00
_cell.angle_beta   90.00
_cell.angle_gamma   90.00
#
_symmetry.space_group_name_H-M   'P 1'
#
loop_
_entity.id
_entity.type
_entity.pdbx_description
1 polymer ?
#
loop_
_entity_poly.entity_id
_entity_poly.type
_entity_poly.pdbx_seq_one_letter_code
_entity_poly.pdbx_strand_id
1 'polypeptide(L)' 'MNEVLSGFHHPLAQKWLGNDLIKKTIAVSYDYWIEDTNIPMSLDEFVLQYLDHADYLGEMFADD' A
#
# COMPACT_ATOMS: atom_id res chain seq x y z
N MET A 1 -6.21 -23.71 -3.53
CA MET A 1 -6.34 -22.26 -3.77
C MET A 1 -5.74 -21.50 -2.59
N ASN A 2 -4.43 -21.53 -2.43
CA ASN A 2 -3.76 -20.91 -1.27
C ASN A 2 -2.42 -20.28 -1.69
N GLU A 3 -2.41 -19.65 -2.86
CA GLU A 3 -1.25 -18.92 -3.40
C GLU A 3 -1.46 -17.40 -3.42
N VAL A 4 -2.53 -16.90 -2.79
CA VAL A 4 -2.83 -15.45 -2.69
C VAL A 4 -2.20 -14.83 -1.43
N LEU A 5 -1.55 -15.64 -0.59
CA LEU A 5 -0.92 -15.21 0.66
C LEU A 5 0.61 -15.33 0.64
N SER A 6 1.25 -15.09 -0.51
CA SER A 6 2.70 -14.86 -0.58
C SER A 6 3.08 -13.46 -0.05
N GLY A 7 2.41 -13.06 1.04
CA GLY A 7 2.49 -11.75 1.65
C GLY A 7 3.91 -11.45 2.11
N PHE A 8 4.33 -10.22 1.82
CA PHE A 8 5.55 -9.57 2.30
C PHE A 8 6.89 -10.03 1.68
N HIS A 9 6.91 -10.51 0.43
CA HIS A 9 8.17 -10.81 -0.26
C HIS A 9 8.88 -9.59 -0.89
N HIS A 10 8.28 -8.39 -0.86
CA HIS A 10 8.95 -7.23 -1.46
C HIS A 10 9.89 -6.52 -0.46
N PRO A 11 11.21 -6.39 -0.75
CA PRO A 11 12.18 -5.74 0.14
C PRO A 11 11.83 -4.29 0.50
N LEU A 12 11.03 -3.63 -0.36
CA LEU A 12 10.56 -2.26 -0.12
C LEU A 12 9.45 -2.20 0.92
N ALA A 13 8.58 -3.21 1.03
CA ALA A 13 7.46 -3.21 1.97
C ALA A 13 7.92 -3.02 3.43
N GLN A 14 9.00 -3.70 3.83
CA GLN A 14 9.58 -3.51 5.17
C GLN A 14 10.22 -2.13 5.37
N LYS A 15 10.85 -1.57 4.33
CA LYS A 15 11.40 -0.22 4.39
C LYS A 15 10.32 0.85 4.48
N TRP A 16 9.19 0.63 3.81
CA TRP A 16 8.06 1.55 3.73
C TRP A 16 7.29 1.63 5.04
N LEU A 17 7.13 0.51 5.73
CA LEU A 17 6.60 0.48 7.10
C LEU A 17 7.49 1.24 8.10
N GLY A 18 8.76 1.49 7.78
CA GLY A 18 9.66 2.33 8.57
C GLY A 18 9.62 3.82 8.21
N ASN A 19 8.99 4.20 7.09
CA ASN A 19 9.05 5.55 6.55
C ASN A 19 7.72 6.29 6.77
N ASP A 20 7.75 7.31 7.62
CA ASP A 20 6.55 8.07 7.99
C ASP A 20 5.94 8.86 6.83
N LEU A 21 6.74 9.24 5.82
CA LEU A 21 6.23 9.88 4.62
C LEU A 21 5.36 8.90 3.81
N ILE A 22 5.83 7.66 3.65
CA ILE A 22 5.10 6.63 2.90
C ILE A 22 3.82 6.23 3.64
N LYS A 23 3.89 6.06 4.97
CA LYS A 23 2.67 5.82 5.78
C LYS A 23 1.64 6.92 5.61
N LYS A 24 2.09 8.19 5.63
CA LYS A 24 1.21 9.34 5.43
C LYS A 24 0.58 9.31 4.04
N THR A 25 1.35 9.01 3.00
CA THR A 25 0.84 8.86 1.64
C THR A 25 -0.21 7.75 1.55
N ILE A 26 0.05 6.58 2.14
CA ILE A 26 -0.92 5.46 2.18
C ILE A 26 -2.21 5.88 2.87
N ALA A 27 -2.12 6.54 4.03
CA ALA A 27 -3.29 7.01 4.76
C ALA A 27 -4.12 8.02 3.95
N VAL A 28 -3.46 8.98 3.29
CA VAL A 28 -4.13 9.95 2.42
C VAL A 28 -4.78 9.26 1.21
N SER A 29 -4.10 8.29 0.58
CA SER A 29 -4.67 7.51 -0.51
C SER A 29 -5.89 6.70 -0.07
N TYR A 30 -5.90 6.20 1.17
CA TYR A 30 -7.05 5.49 1.73
C TYR A 30 -8.25 6.42 1.95
N ASP A 31 -8.01 7.64 2.45
CA ASP A 31 -9.07 8.65 2.59
C ASP A 31 -9.72 8.95 1.23
N TYR A 32 -8.92 9.16 0.18
CA TYR A 32 -9.42 9.34 -1.18
C TYR A 32 -10.19 8.12 -1.71
N TRP A 33 -9.69 6.91 -1.44
CA TRP A 33 -10.38 5.68 -1.86
C TRP A 33 -11.77 5.58 -1.25
N ILE A 34 -11.93 5.89 0.03
CA ILE A 34 -13.25 5.90 0.70
C ILE A 34 -14.17 6.92 0.06
N GLU A 35 -13.67 8.14 -0.17
CA GLU A 35 -14.45 9.23 -0.77
C GLU A 35 -14.90 8.90 -2.21
N ASP A 36 -14.01 8.32 -3.02
CA ASP A 36 -14.26 8.09 -4.45
C ASP A 36 -15.06 6.81 -4.72
N THR A 37 -14.77 5.73 -4.00
CA THR A 37 -15.31 4.41 -4.34
C THR A 37 -16.52 4.02 -3.49
N ASN A 38 -16.59 4.52 -2.25
CA ASN A 38 -17.55 4.10 -1.23
C ASN A 38 -17.60 2.56 -1.03
N ILE A 39 -16.51 1.86 -1.39
CA ILE A 39 -16.37 0.41 -1.23
C ILE A 39 -15.89 0.14 0.20
N PRO A 40 -16.58 -0.72 0.97
CA PRO A 40 -16.16 -1.06 2.32
C PRO A 40 -14.88 -1.90 2.26
N MET A 41 -13.77 -1.28 2.64
CA MET A 41 -12.45 -1.88 2.82
C MET A 41 -11.84 -1.30 4.08
N SER A 42 -11.19 -2.14 4.90
CA SER A 42 -10.46 -1.64 6.07
C SER A 42 -9.10 -1.04 5.67
N LEU A 43 -8.57 -0.14 6.50
CA LEU A 43 -7.23 0.43 6.30
C LEU A 43 -6.16 -0.67 6.22
N ASP A 44 -6.28 -1.72 7.03
CA ASP A 44 -5.33 -2.84 7.02
C ASP A 44 -5.34 -3.59 5.68
N GLU A 45 -6.53 -3.87 5.13
CA GLU A 45 -6.67 -4.51 3.81
C GLU A 45 -6.13 -3.62 2.69
N PHE A 46 -6.37 -2.31 2.78
CA PHE A 46 -5.86 -1.33 1.82
C PHE A 46 -4.33 -1.27 1.85
N VAL A 47 -3.74 -1.18 3.05
CA VAL A 47 -2.29 -1.21 3.25
C VAL A 47 -1.69 -2.50 2.69
N LEU A 48 -2.31 -3.65 2.92
CA LEU A 48 -1.83 -4.92 2.39
C LEU A 48 -1.81 -4.93 0.86
N GLN A 49 -2.88 -4.45 0.20
CA GLN A 49 -2.88 -4.31 -1.27
C GLN A 49 -1.81 -3.35 -1.75
N TYR A 50 -1.62 -2.23 -1.05
CA TYR A 50 -0.60 -1.24 -1.37
C TYR A 50 0.83 -1.80 -1.26
N LEU A 51 1.08 -2.65 -0.26
CA LEU A 51 2.38 -3.30 -0.05
C LEU A 51 2.61 -4.48 -1.01
N ASP A 52 1.55 -5.20 -1.40
CA ASP A 52 1.62 -6.28 -2.39
C ASP A 52 1.89 -5.74 -3.80
N HIS A 53 1.40 -4.53 -4.09
CA HIS A 53 1.63 -3.79 -5.33
C HIS A 53 2.66 -2.66 -5.18
N ALA A 54 3.62 -2.81 -4.26
CA ALA A 54 4.64 -1.80 -3.99
C ALA A 54 5.44 -1.38 -5.25
N ASP A 55 5.57 -2.23 -6.26
CA ASP A 55 6.22 -1.86 -7.53
C ASP A 55 5.51 -0.72 -8.26
N TYR A 56 4.18 -0.61 -8.14
CA TYR A 56 3.37 0.42 -8.76
C TYR A 56 3.61 1.81 -8.16
N LEU A 57 4.06 1.84 -6.91
CA LEU A 57 4.35 3.06 -6.15
C LEU A 57 5.84 3.34 -6.09
N GLY A 58 6.68 2.32 -6.31
CA GLY A 58 8.09 2.48 -6.59
C GLY A 58 8.29 3.52 -7.69
N GLU A 59 7.47 3.51 -8.75
CA GLU A 59 7.51 4.55 -9.81
C GLU A 59 7.13 5.95 -9.30
N MET A 60 6.18 6.08 -8.38
CA MET A 60 5.77 7.36 -7.80
C MET A 60 6.86 7.99 -6.91
N PHE A 61 7.80 7.19 -6.40
CA PHE A 61 8.93 7.63 -5.56
C PHE A 61 10.31 7.38 -6.21
N ALA A 62 10.37 6.88 -7.45
CA ALA A 62 11.61 6.61 -8.18
C ALA A 62 12.11 7.82 -8.96
N ASP A 63 11.29 8.87 -9.09
CA ASP A 63 11.66 10.15 -9.70
C ASP A 63 12.30 11.13 -8.68
N ASP A 64 13.21 10.65 -7.84
CA ASP A 64 14.18 11.48 -7.10
C ASP A 64 15.55 10.77 -6.95
#